data_AF-A0A399ID99-F1
#
_entry.id   AF-A0A399ID99-F1
#
_cell.length_a   1.000
_cell.length_b   1.000
_cell.length_c   1.000
_cell.angle_alpha   90.00
_cell.angle_beta   90.00
_cell.angle_gamma   90.00
#
_symmetry.space_group_name_H-M   'P 1'
#
loop_
_entity.id
_entity.type
_entity.pdbx_description
1 polymer ?
#
loop_
_entity_poly.entity_id
_entity_poly.type
_entity_poly.pdbx_seq_one_letter_code
_entity_poly.pdbx_strand_id
1 'polypeptide(L)'
;MNNEIIRVLLVEDNPADARFIKEHFKDIREMRETPFLISDANSVSSAVEHVTNRHFDVILLDLSLPDSQGLETLHRMHTHAPGMPLIVLTGLDDDELALSAMRHGAQDYLIKGKFDIQLLSRAIRYTIERKRSEAEIKKLAYFDFLTGLPNRVLFTDRLKQAIIMAQRDTRNVALLFLDLDNFKKVNDSIGHAYGDRLLKITADRIQNCLRSADTVARIGGDEFVVILPFLSGTEDVPKVAEKILHSLKNPVTFEEHEIYTSVSIGISMFPGDGSTVDDLLKNADIAMYQAKEGGRNNYQFFSQDMNVQAVTRQLIESSMRQAISRNEFYLVYQPQYNLRDRVITGFEALLRWRHPQKGNIYPQQFISIAEETGLIMPIGEWVLRTACTQARKWHDAGHSSLRIAVNISARQFKQDSFATLVQTILAESGLPPQFLELELTESTIMEHADKNVQVLQKLKNLGVTLAIDDFGTGYSSLSYLKHFPIDRLKIDSSFVRDINTNGDDAAIAEAIIFMAHSLKLDVVAEGVEQEDQLTFLDSRNCDMLQGYLMSHPLSVTEVGTLLTHVPQTTG
;
A
#
# COMPACT_ATOMS: atom_id res chain seq x y z
N MET A 1 34.76 14.14 17.98
CA MET A 1 35.07 12.86 18.65
C MET A 1 34.66 13.01 20.10
N ASN A 2 33.56 12.38 20.50
CA ASN A 2 33.12 12.39 21.90
C ASN A 2 34.23 11.80 22.77
N ASN A 3 34.58 12.49 23.85
CA ASN A 3 35.60 12.09 24.80
C ASN A 3 35.03 11.03 25.76
N GLU A 4 34.56 9.90 25.22
CA GLU A 4 33.90 8.82 25.98
C GLU A 4 34.93 8.00 26.77
N ILE A 5 34.87 8.06 28.09
CA ILE A 5 35.70 7.26 29.01
C ILE A 5 35.51 5.76 28.70
N ILE A 6 36.60 5.04 28.42
CA ILE A 6 36.56 3.58 28.22
C ILE A 6 36.60 2.88 29.59
N ARG A 7 35.58 2.10 29.90
CA ARG A 7 35.43 1.36 31.16
C ARG A 7 36.01 -0.04 31.03
N VAL A 8 37.08 -0.31 31.77
CA VAL A 8 37.80 -1.59 31.75
C VAL A 8 37.50 -2.34 33.04
N LEU A 9 37.06 -3.59 32.95
CA LEU A 9 37.03 -4.50 34.10
C LEU A 9 38.32 -5.32 34.08
N LEU A 10 39.18 -5.12 35.08
CA LEU A 10 40.38 -5.92 35.29
C LEU A 10 40.06 -7.04 36.28
N VAL A 11 40.15 -8.28 35.82
CA VAL A 11 39.94 -9.48 36.63
C VAL A 11 41.30 -10.14 36.87
N GLU A 12 41.89 -9.85 38.02
CA GLU A 12 43.25 -10.21 38.41
C GLU A 12 43.34 -10.32 39.93
N ASP A 13 43.76 -11.47 40.46
CA ASP A 13 43.88 -11.70 41.90
C ASP A 13 45.28 -11.31 42.43
N ASN A 14 46.31 -11.33 41.58
CA ASN A 14 47.65 -10.93 41.98
C ASN A 14 47.74 -9.40 42.13
N PRO A 15 47.95 -8.88 43.36
CA PRO A 15 47.96 -7.43 43.60
C PRO A 15 49.14 -6.71 42.94
N ALA A 16 50.25 -7.42 42.62
CA ALA A 16 51.38 -6.84 41.91
C ALA A 16 51.05 -6.62 40.42
N ASP A 17 50.48 -7.63 39.77
CA ASP A 17 50.07 -7.57 38.35
C ASP A 17 48.94 -6.54 38.17
N ALA A 18 47.94 -6.55 39.06
CA ALA A 18 46.86 -5.59 39.04
C ALA A 18 47.36 -4.14 39.22
N ARG A 19 48.36 -3.93 40.10
CA ARG A 19 48.96 -2.60 40.30
C ARG A 19 49.77 -2.17 39.08
N PHE A 20 50.57 -3.07 38.52
CA PHE A 20 51.35 -2.82 37.32
C PHE A 20 50.45 -2.33 36.17
N ILE A 21 49.37 -3.06 35.89
CA ILE A 21 48.40 -2.70 34.84
C ILE A 21 47.77 -1.32 35.13
N LYS A 22 47.35 -1.05 36.37
CA LYS A 22 46.77 0.25 36.76
C LYS A 22 47.74 1.42 36.62
N GLU A 23 49.01 1.22 36.96
CA GLU A 23 50.05 2.24 36.80
C GLU A 23 50.22 2.60 35.32
N HIS A 24 50.25 1.60 34.44
CA HIS A 24 50.30 1.83 32.99
C HIS A 24 49.11 2.68 32.51
N PHE A 25 47.90 2.51 33.06
CA PHE A 25 46.76 3.34 32.68
C PHE A 25 46.75 4.76 33.27
N LYS A 26 47.47 5.02 34.37
CA LYS A 26 47.61 6.38 34.92
C LYS A 26 48.43 7.26 33.99
N ASP A 27 49.49 6.72 33.42
CA ASP A 27 50.39 7.43 32.49
C ASP A 27 49.69 7.78 31.16
N ILE A 28 48.68 6.99 30.74
CA ILE A 28 47.87 7.28 29.54
C ILE A 28 47.04 8.56 29.70
N ARG A 29 46.64 8.93 30.92
CA ARG A 29 45.87 10.18 31.15
C ARG A 29 46.65 11.43 30.78
N GLU A 30 47.97 11.36 30.73
CA GLU A 30 48.84 12.48 30.36
C GLU A 30 48.98 12.66 28.83
N MET A 31 48.61 11.65 28.03
CA MET A 31 48.84 11.61 26.58
C MET A 31 47.72 12.21 25.69
N ARG A 32 46.77 12.99 26.24
CA ARG A 32 45.59 13.56 25.52
C ARG A 32 44.70 12.53 24.80
N GLU A 33 44.84 11.25 25.11
CA GLU A 33 43.95 10.21 24.59
C GLU A 33 42.67 10.07 25.44
N THR A 34 41.69 9.32 24.92
CA THR A 34 40.48 8.96 25.66
C THR A 34 40.85 8.21 26.95
N PRO A 35 40.42 8.70 28.13
CA PRO A 35 40.84 8.14 29.40
C PRO A 35 40.18 6.78 29.70
N PHE A 36 40.94 5.91 30.36
CA PHE A 36 40.43 4.64 30.88
C PHE A 36 39.92 4.78 32.32
N LEU A 37 38.82 4.09 32.64
CA LEU A 37 38.28 3.92 33.99
C LEU A 37 38.31 2.43 34.33
N ILE A 38 39.11 2.06 35.33
CA ILE A 38 39.31 0.66 35.70
C ILE A 38 38.47 0.33 36.92
N SER A 39 37.77 -0.80 36.89
CA SER A 39 37.25 -1.47 38.08
C SER A 39 37.93 -2.83 38.22
N ASP A 40 38.07 -3.28 39.46
CA ASP A 40 38.85 -4.46 39.80
C ASP A 40 37.97 -5.58 40.34
N ALA A 41 38.26 -6.79 39.90
CA ALA A 41 37.75 -8.02 40.50
C ALA A 41 38.92 -8.98 40.73
N ASN A 42 38.92 -9.67 41.87
CA ASN A 42 39.98 -10.63 42.24
C ASN A 42 39.51 -12.10 42.12
N SER A 43 38.35 -12.32 41.53
CA SER A 43 37.71 -13.62 41.35
C SER A 43 36.65 -13.52 40.26
N VAL A 44 36.30 -14.65 39.64
CA VAL A 44 35.21 -14.71 38.66
C VAL A 44 33.90 -14.29 39.29
N SER A 45 33.64 -14.72 40.53
CA SER A 45 32.42 -14.37 41.26
C SER A 45 32.27 -12.86 41.45
N SER A 46 33.36 -12.16 41.82
CA SER A 46 33.36 -10.69 41.92
C SER A 46 33.24 -10.00 40.56
N ALA A 47 33.84 -10.57 39.51
CA ALA A 47 33.73 -10.04 38.15
C ALA A 47 32.30 -10.15 37.60
N VAL A 48 31.62 -11.27 37.86
CA VAL A 48 30.20 -11.48 37.50
C VAL A 48 29.29 -10.47 38.20
N GLU A 49 29.53 -10.19 39.48
CA GLU A 49 28.80 -9.16 40.22
C GLU A 49 29.01 -7.77 39.60
N HIS A 50 30.22 -7.46 39.15
CA HIS A 50 30.53 -6.19 38.48
C HIS A 50 29.77 -6.04 37.16
N VAL A 51 29.84 -7.02 36.27
CA VAL A 51 29.19 -6.94 34.95
C VAL A 51 27.66 -6.99 35.04
N THR A 52 27.11 -7.54 36.12
CA THR A 52 25.67 -7.52 36.39
C THR A 52 25.18 -6.13 36.81
N ASN A 53 26.00 -5.40 37.58
CA ASN A 53 25.62 -4.12 38.19
C ASN A 53 26.09 -2.88 37.40
N ARG A 54 27.09 -3.03 36.52
CA ARG A 54 27.72 -1.92 35.80
C ARG A 54 28.07 -2.32 34.38
N HIS A 55 28.04 -1.32 33.49
CA HIS A 55 28.48 -1.48 32.11
C HIS A 55 29.99 -1.25 31.97
N PHE A 56 30.65 -2.14 31.23
CA PHE A 56 32.06 -2.10 30.84
C PHE A 56 32.19 -2.19 29.32
N ASP A 57 33.27 -1.64 28.77
CA ASP A 57 33.57 -1.69 27.34
C ASP A 57 34.47 -2.89 26.97
N VAL A 58 35.28 -3.36 27.92
CA VAL A 58 36.20 -4.50 27.74
C VAL A 58 36.52 -5.16 29.08
N ILE A 59 36.80 -6.46 29.05
CA ILE A 59 37.30 -7.24 30.20
C ILE A 59 38.75 -7.64 29.92
N LEU A 60 39.65 -7.34 30.86
CA LEU A 60 40.98 -7.94 30.94
C LEU A 60 40.89 -9.10 31.93
N LEU A 61 41.12 -10.33 31.47
CA LEU A 61 40.87 -11.54 32.25
C LEU A 61 42.14 -12.35 32.45
N ASP A 62 42.60 -12.47 33.69
CA ASP A 62 43.51 -13.53 34.08
C ASP A 62 42.77 -14.88 34.13
N LEU A 63 43.40 -15.96 33.64
CA LEU A 63 42.79 -17.29 33.61
C LEU A 63 42.97 -18.08 34.91
N SER A 64 43.90 -17.68 35.77
CA SER A 64 44.33 -18.38 36.98
C SER A 64 43.83 -17.68 38.24
N LEU A 65 42.51 -17.66 38.43
CA LEU A 65 41.87 -16.99 39.57
C LEU A 65 41.63 -17.95 40.74
N PRO A 66 41.39 -17.43 41.98
CA PRO A 66 41.18 -18.26 43.16
C PRO A 66 39.96 -19.19 43.07
N ASP A 67 38.95 -18.82 42.28
CA ASP A 67 37.67 -19.53 42.15
C ASP A 67 37.40 -20.10 40.75
N SER A 68 38.38 -20.03 39.82
CA SER A 68 38.29 -20.64 38.49
C SER A 68 39.66 -20.68 37.80
N GLN A 69 39.93 -21.70 36.99
CA GLN A 69 41.23 -21.92 36.36
C GLN A 69 41.10 -22.19 34.86
N GLY A 70 42.04 -21.68 34.07
CA GLY A 70 42.16 -21.94 32.63
C GLY A 70 40.94 -21.50 31.81
N LEU A 71 40.55 -22.31 30.82
CA LEU A 71 39.44 -21.99 29.90
C LEU A 71 38.06 -21.96 30.58
N GLU A 72 37.91 -22.58 31.74
CA GLU A 72 36.67 -22.51 32.51
C GLU A 72 36.35 -21.06 32.93
N THR A 73 37.39 -20.32 33.33
CA THR A 73 37.34 -18.90 33.67
C THR A 73 36.78 -18.07 32.50
N LEU A 74 37.30 -18.30 31.30
CA LEU A 74 36.85 -17.65 30.07
C LEU A 74 35.39 -18.00 29.76
N HIS A 75 35.01 -19.28 29.85
CA HIS A 75 33.65 -19.73 29.56
C HIS A 75 32.64 -19.08 30.51
N ARG A 76 32.93 -19.07 31.82
CA ARG A 76 32.06 -18.45 32.84
C ARG A 76 31.87 -16.95 32.58
N MET A 77 32.93 -16.24 32.20
CA MET A 77 32.82 -14.82 31.85
C MET A 77 31.99 -14.60 30.58
N HIS A 78 32.17 -15.41 29.53
CA HIS A 78 31.34 -15.32 28.32
C HIS A 78 29.85 -15.59 28.60
N THR A 79 29.53 -16.51 29.51
CA THR A 79 28.14 -16.78 29.90
C THR A 79 27.47 -15.59 30.58
N HIS A 80 28.18 -14.88 31.46
CA HIS A 80 27.62 -13.78 32.25
C HIS A 80 27.79 -12.40 31.61
N ALA A 81 28.69 -12.27 30.64
CA ALA A 81 28.94 -11.06 29.85
C ALA A 81 28.91 -11.35 28.33
N PRO A 82 27.80 -11.88 27.79
CA PRO A 82 27.75 -12.30 26.39
C PRO A 82 27.95 -11.10 25.46
N GLY A 83 28.92 -11.23 24.55
CA GLY A 83 29.21 -10.20 23.55
C GLY A 83 30.12 -9.07 24.04
N MET A 84 30.54 -9.06 25.30
CA MET A 84 31.56 -8.14 25.79
C MET A 84 32.94 -8.52 25.21
N PRO A 85 33.75 -7.57 24.72
CA PRO A 85 35.11 -7.87 24.30
C PRO A 85 35.97 -8.30 25.50
N LEU A 86 36.75 -9.36 25.33
CA LEU A 86 37.55 -9.98 26.37
C LEU A 86 38.97 -10.23 25.87
N ILE A 87 39.93 -9.66 26.58
CA ILE A 87 41.36 -9.84 26.36
C ILE A 87 41.91 -10.68 27.49
N VAL A 88 42.58 -11.77 27.15
CA VAL A 88 43.14 -12.69 28.14
C VAL A 88 44.55 -12.26 28.54
N LEU A 89 44.84 -12.26 29.84
CA LEU A 89 46.18 -12.06 30.38
C LEU A 89 46.80 -13.43 30.64
N THR A 90 47.91 -13.75 29.98
CA THR A 90 48.58 -15.06 30.08
C THR A 90 50.00 -14.95 30.64
N GLY A 91 50.51 -16.02 31.26
CA GLY A 91 51.89 -16.11 31.71
C GLY A 91 52.91 -16.20 30.58
N LEU A 92 54.21 -16.10 30.91
CA LEU A 92 55.32 -16.07 29.96
C LEU A 92 55.53 -17.40 29.19
N ASP A 93 55.01 -18.51 29.70
CA ASP A 93 55.18 -19.87 29.19
C ASP A 93 53.85 -20.52 28.73
N ASP A 94 52.78 -19.72 28.58
CA ASP A 94 51.39 -20.19 28.36
C ASP A 94 50.90 -20.04 26.91
N ASP A 95 51.77 -20.20 25.92
CA ASP A 95 51.42 -19.98 24.50
C ASP A 95 50.27 -20.89 24.01
N GLU A 96 50.21 -22.14 24.46
CA GLU A 96 49.10 -23.07 24.12
C GLU A 96 47.77 -22.64 24.76
N LEU A 97 47.79 -22.08 25.97
CA LEU A 97 46.61 -21.58 26.67
C LEU A 97 46.09 -20.31 26.00
N ALA A 98 46.98 -19.40 25.58
CA ALA A 98 46.63 -18.20 24.82
C ALA A 98 45.91 -18.55 23.51
N LEU A 99 46.48 -19.47 22.73
CA LEU A 99 45.87 -19.94 21.47
C LEU A 99 44.52 -20.64 21.70
N SER A 100 44.42 -21.42 22.77
CA SER A 100 43.17 -22.09 23.14
C SER A 100 42.10 -21.09 23.56
N ALA A 101 42.44 -20.03 24.31
CA ALA A 101 41.51 -19.00 24.71
C ALA A 101 40.92 -18.24 23.50
N MET A 102 41.75 -17.94 22.50
CA MET A 102 41.30 -17.32 21.24
C MET A 102 40.27 -18.19 20.51
N ARG A 103 40.50 -19.52 20.44
CA ARG A 103 39.55 -20.47 19.84
C ARG A 103 38.23 -20.55 20.61
N HIS A 104 38.24 -20.24 21.90
CA HIS A 104 37.07 -20.27 22.78
C HIS A 104 36.44 -18.88 23.00
N GLY A 105 36.78 -17.90 22.15
CA GLY A 105 36.04 -16.65 22.04
C GLY A 105 36.70 -15.43 22.68
N ALA A 106 37.93 -15.53 23.20
CA ALA A 106 38.73 -14.35 23.50
C ALA A 106 39.03 -13.57 22.22
N GLN A 107 39.04 -12.23 22.29
CA GLN A 107 39.28 -11.36 21.14
C GLN A 107 40.76 -11.09 20.91
N ASP A 108 41.55 -11.11 22.00
CA ASP A 108 43.00 -10.94 21.98
C ASP A 108 43.62 -11.54 23.25
N TYR A 109 44.94 -11.61 23.31
CA TYR A 109 45.68 -11.96 24.53
C TYR A 109 46.92 -11.09 24.72
N LEU A 110 47.33 -10.89 25.98
CA LEU A 110 48.53 -10.15 26.37
C LEU A 110 49.36 -10.99 27.34
N ILE A 111 50.66 -11.11 27.06
CA ILE A 111 51.58 -11.88 27.90
C ILE A 111 52.12 -10.99 29.01
N LYS A 112 51.86 -11.37 30.28
CA LYS A 112 52.35 -10.67 31.47
C LYS A 112 53.86 -10.47 31.41
N GLY A 113 54.30 -9.23 31.66
CA GLY A 113 55.72 -8.84 31.61
C GLY A 113 56.31 -8.62 30.20
N LYS A 114 55.54 -8.84 29.13
CA LYS A 114 55.97 -8.62 27.72
C LYS A 114 55.16 -7.54 26.98
N PHE A 115 54.24 -6.85 27.64
CA PHE A 115 53.52 -5.71 27.05
C PHE A 115 53.90 -4.40 27.73
N ASP A 116 53.92 -3.33 26.93
CA ASP A 116 54.03 -1.95 27.41
C ASP A 116 52.67 -1.23 27.36
N ILE A 117 52.67 0.03 27.76
CA ILE A 117 51.50 0.91 27.79
C ILE A 117 50.86 1.09 26.40
N GLN A 118 51.67 1.14 25.34
CA GLN A 118 51.19 1.36 23.98
C GLN A 118 50.51 0.10 23.45
N LEU A 119 51.09 -1.07 23.72
CA LEU A 119 50.53 -2.35 23.31
C LEU A 119 49.20 -2.64 24.04
N LEU A 120 49.12 -2.39 25.35
CA LEU A 120 47.90 -2.56 26.14
C LEU A 120 46.78 -1.61 25.66
N SER A 121 47.09 -0.32 25.49
CA SER A 121 46.12 0.68 24.96
C SER A 121 45.62 0.28 23.58
N ARG A 122 46.53 -0.12 22.68
CA ARG A 122 46.20 -0.55 21.32
C ARG A 122 45.34 -1.81 21.31
N ALA A 123 45.68 -2.81 22.11
CA ALA A 123 44.93 -4.07 22.17
C ALA A 123 43.48 -3.85 22.65
N ILE A 124 43.28 -3.00 23.67
CA ILE A 124 41.95 -2.62 24.16
C ILE A 124 41.15 -1.90 23.08
N ARG A 125 41.72 -0.84 22.50
CA ARG A 125 41.01 -0.04 21.48
C ARG A 125 40.66 -0.87 20.26
N TYR A 126 41.61 -1.67 19.76
CA TYR A 126 41.41 -2.54 18.60
C TYR A 126 40.32 -3.58 18.86
N THR A 127 40.33 -4.20 20.03
CA THR A 127 39.32 -5.19 20.43
C THR A 127 37.92 -4.58 20.54
N ILE A 128 37.79 -3.37 21.10
CA ILE A 128 36.51 -2.63 21.15
C ILE A 128 36.03 -2.26 19.74
N GLU A 129 36.89 -1.67 18.91
CA GLU A 129 36.55 -1.26 17.54
C GLU A 129 36.17 -2.45 16.66
N ARG A 130 36.90 -3.56 16.77
CA ARG A 130 36.58 -4.80 16.07
C ARG A 130 35.20 -5.31 16.47
N LYS A 131 34.87 -5.29 17.77
CA LYS A 131 33.55 -5.72 18.24
C LYS A 131 32.42 -4.81 17.77
N ARG A 132 32.64 -3.49 17.78
CA ARG A 132 31.70 -2.51 17.23
C ARG A 132 31.47 -2.75 15.73
N SER A 133 32.55 -2.94 14.97
CA SER A 133 32.49 -3.23 13.53
C SER A 133 31.73 -4.53 13.24
N GLU A 134 31.99 -5.60 14.00
CA GLU A 134 31.25 -6.87 13.87
C GLU A 134 29.74 -6.68 14.14
N ALA A 135 29.39 -5.89 15.14
CA ALA A 135 28.00 -5.58 15.48
C ALA A 135 27.32 -4.73 14.39
N GLU A 136 28.02 -3.74 13.83
CA GLU A 136 27.54 -2.93 12.71
C GLU A 136 27.34 -3.75 11.44
N ILE A 137 28.29 -4.63 11.10
CA ILE A 137 28.16 -5.55 9.96
C ILE A 137 26.93 -6.45 10.13
N LYS A 138 26.72 -7.02 11.34
CA LYS A 138 25.51 -7.80 11.63
C LYS A 138 24.24 -6.97 11.49
N LYS A 139 24.25 -5.72 11.95
CA LYS A 139 23.10 -4.82 11.82
C LYS A 139 22.78 -4.55 10.35
N LEU A 140 23.78 -4.26 9.53
CA LEU A 140 23.63 -4.02 8.09
C LEU A 140 23.17 -5.27 7.32
N ALA A 141 23.59 -6.46 7.75
CA ALA A 141 23.25 -7.72 7.09
C ALA A 141 21.81 -8.16 7.37
N TYR A 142 21.26 -7.88 8.55
CA TYR A 142 20.01 -8.48 9.04
C TYR A 142 18.89 -7.50 9.40
N PHE A 143 19.16 -6.19 9.43
CA PHE A 143 18.18 -5.18 9.81
C PHE A 143 18.06 -4.09 8.75
N ASP A 144 16.86 -3.54 8.60
CA ASP A 144 16.59 -2.36 7.78
C ASP A 144 17.19 -1.13 8.45
N PHE A 145 17.99 -0.37 7.69
CA PHE A 145 18.73 0.78 8.23
C PHE A 145 17.80 1.90 8.70
N LEU A 146 16.67 2.09 8.03
CA LEU A 146 15.76 3.19 8.32
C LEU A 146 14.93 2.93 9.59
N THR A 147 14.29 1.77 9.65
CA THR A 147 13.32 1.43 10.72
C THR A 147 13.96 0.66 11.88
N GLY A 148 15.13 0.07 11.68
CA GLY A 148 15.76 -0.80 12.67
C GLY A 148 15.08 -2.17 12.82
N LEU A 149 14.03 -2.45 12.04
CA LEU A 149 13.37 -3.74 12.02
C LEU A 149 14.22 -4.80 11.29
N PRO A 150 13.98 -6.10 11.54
CA PRO A 150 14.49 -7.16 10.66
C PRO A 150 14.28 -6.85 9.18
N ASN A 151 15.29 -7.13 8.36
CA ASN A 151 15.18 -7.05 6.91
C ASN A 151 14.66 -8.38 6.32
N ARG A 152 14.55 -8.46 5.00
CA ARG A 152 14.10 -9.65 4.28
C ARG A 152 14.91 -10.91 4.61
N VAL A 153 16.21 -10.81 4.85
CA VAL A 153 17.07 -11.96 5.17
C VAL A 153 16.69 -12.55 6.52
N LEU A 154 16.66 -11.73 7.57
CA LEU A 154 16.32 -12.18 8.93
C LEU A 154 14.85 -12.62 9.03
N PHE A 155 13.95 -11.93 8.35
CA PHE A 155 12.54 -12.33 8.23
C PHE A 155 12.40 -13.74 7.64
N THR A 156 13.06 -14.01 6.52
CA THR A 156 12.98 -15.30 5.83
C THR A 156 13.49 -16.44 6.71
N ASP A 157 14.59 -16.21 7.44
CA ASP A 157 15.13 -17.18 8.40
C ASP A 157 14.13 -17.48 9.52
N ARG A 158 13.55 -16.45 10.14
CA ARG A 158 12.55 -16.61 11.21
C ARG A 158 11.28 -17.31 10.74
N LEU A 159 10.79 -17.00 9.55
CA LEU A 159 9.60 -17.66 9.02
C LEU A 159 9.87 -19.14 8.70
N LYS A 160 11.05 -19.46 8.15
CA LYS A 160 11.47 -20.87 7.96
C LYS A 160 11.49 -21.62 9.29
N GLN A 161 12.08 -21.04 10.32
CA GLN A 161 12.12 -21.65 11.66
C GLN A 161 10.71 -21.86 12.23
N ALA A 162 9.83 -20.86 12.11
CA ALA A 162 8.45 -20.96 12.55
C ALA A 162 7.68 -22.09 11.83
N ILE A 163 7.83 -22.21 10.50
CA ILE A 163 7.21 -23.29 9.71
C ILE A 163 7.72 -24.66 10.16
N ILE A 164 9.04 -24.84 10.33
CA ILE A 164 9.64 -26.11 10.77
C ILE A 164 9.12 -26.53 12.15
N MET A 165 9.05 -25.58 13.09
CA MET A 165 8.51 -25.83 14.43
C MET A 165 7.02 -26.18 14.38
N ALA A 166 6.25 -25.44 13.58
CA ALA A 166 4.81 -25.66 13.42
C ALA A 166 4.48 -27.00 12.74
N GLN A 167 5.29 -27.44 11.78
CA GLN A 167 5.19 -28.78 11.18
C GLN A 167 5.34 -29.88 12.22
N ARG A 168 6.34 -29.75 13.10
CA ARG A 168 6.62 -30.75 14.13
C ARG A 168 5.52 -30.80 15.20
N ASP A 169 5.03 -29.63 15.60
CA ASP A 169 4.10 -29.50 16.73
C ASP A 169 2.64 -29.42 16.26
N THR A 170 2.36 -29.60 14.95
CA THR A 170 1.03 -29.45 14.33
C THR A 170 0.32 -28.16 14.73
N ARG A 171 1.03 -27.03 14.54
CA ARG A 171 0.52 -25.69 14.85
C ARG A 171 0.34 -24.87 13.59
N ASN A 172 -0.43 -23.79 13.72
CA ASN A 172 -0.61 -22.81 12.66
C ASN A 172 0.37 -21.65 12.84
N VAL A 173 0.83 -21.09 11.72
CA VAL A 173 1.58 -19.83 11.67
C VAL A 173 0.81 -18.89 10.77
N ALA A 174 0.59 -17.66 11.21
CA ALA A 174 0.05 -16.62 10.34
C ALA A 174 1.17 -15.71 9.83
N LEU A 175 1.10 -15.37 8.55
CA LEU A 175 1.89 -14.32 7.93
C LEU A 175 0.93 -13.20 7.51
N LEU A 176 1.18 -11.98 7.99
CA LEU A 176 0.49 -10.79 7.54
C LEU A 176 1.45 -10.01 6.64
N PHE A 177 0.97 -9.59 5.48
CA PHE A 177 1.66 -8.70 4.55
C PHE A 177 0.93 -7.36 4.57
N LEU A 178 1.66 -6.27 4.83
CA LEU A 178 1.11 -4.95 5.09
C LEU A 178 1.72 -3.96 4.11
N ASP A 179 0.89 -3.11 3.52
CA ASP A 179 1.30 -2.04 2.62
C ASP A 179 0.62 -0.73 3.00
N LEU A 180 1.39 0.35 3.12
CA LEU A 180 0.86 1.66 3.49
C LEU A 180 0.12 2.29 2.31
N ASP A 181 -1.17 2.53 2.52
CA ASP A 181 -2.03 3.08 1.49
C ASP A 181 -1.59 4.49 1.09
N ASN A 182 -1.45 4.69 -0.23
CA ASN A 182 -1.09 5.97 -0.84
C ASN A 182 0.26 6.54 -0.38
N PHE A 183 1.19 5.73 0.14
CA PHE A 183 2.51 6.21 0.58
C PHE A 183 3.27 7.00 -0.51
N LYS A 184 3.15 6.56 -1.77
CA LYS A 184 3.72 7.31 -2.90
C LYS A 184 3.16 8.74 -3.00
N LYS A 185 1.85 8.95 -2.80
CA LYS A 185 1.25 10.29 -2.80
C LYS A 185 1.81 11.15 -1.66
N VAL A 186 2.09 10.55 -0.51
CA VAL A 186 2.75 11.26 0.60
C VAL A 186 4.13 11.73 0.17
N ASN A 187 4.95 10.85 -0.40
CA ASN A 187 6.28 11.24 -0.90
C ASN A 187 6.21 12.33 -1.97
N ASP A 188 5.27 12.21 -2.92
CA ASP A 188 5.13 13.16 -4.02
C ASP A 188 4.62 14.53 -3.54
N SER A 189 3.82 14.57 -2.46
CA SER A 189 3.18 15.81 -1.99
C SER A 189 4.03 16.60 -0.99
N ILE A 190 4.71 15.91 -0.06
CA ILE A 190 5.44 16.57 1.05
C ILE A 190 6.92 16.17 1.11
N GLY A 191 7.36 15.22 0.29
CA GLY A 191 8.76 14.83 0.13
C GLY A 191 9.19 13.60 0.92
N HIS A 192 10.26 12.96 0.43
CA HIS A 192 10.79 11.69 0.95
C HIS A 192 11.20 11.72 2.43
N ALA A 193 11.67 12.86 2.95
CA ALA A 193 12.06 12.97 4.35
C ALA A 193 10.88 12.74 5.33
N TYR A 194 9.66 13.11 4.93
CA TYR A 194 8.45 12.84 5.71
C TYR A 194 8.00 11.39 5.54
N GLY A 195 8.11 10.83 4.33
CA GLY A 195 7.90 9.41 4.10
C GLY A 195 8.79 8.53 4.96
N ASP A 196 10.08 8.87 5.07
CA ASP A 196 11.03 8.16 5.92
C ASP A 196 10.67 8.18 7.41
N ARG A 197 10.18 9.32 7.91
CA ARG A 197 9.69 9.41 9.29
C ARG A 197 8.39 8.65 9.48
N LEU A 198 7.48 8.71 8.51
CA LEU A 198 6.24 7.94 8.52
C LEU A 198 6.54 6.45 8.64
N LEU A 199 7.50 5.94 7.86
CA LEU A 199 7.93 4.54 7.93
C LEU A 199 8.47 4.14 9.32
N LYS A 200 9.23 5.01 9.99
CA LYS A 200 9.71 4.76 11.36
C LYS A 200 8.55 4.70 12.36
N ILE A 201 7.61 5.64 12.28
CA ILE A 201 6.44 5.67 13.18
C ILE A 201 5.53 4.48 12.92
N THR A 202 5.35 4.09 11.66
CA THR A 202 4.64 2.86 11.28
C THR A 202 5.30 1.64 11.88
N ALA A 203 6.63 1.51 11.78
CA ALA A 203 7.39 0.42 12.39
C ALA A 203 7.15 0.32 13.90
N ASP A 204 7.27 1.45 14.61
CA ASP A 204 7.05 1.53 16.06
C ASP A 204 5.60 1.17 16.44
N ARG A 205 4.62 1.68 15.68
CA ARG A 205 3.19 1.39 15.90
C ARG A 205 2.88 -0.08 15.69
N ILE A 206 3.41 -0.72 14.65
CA ILE A 206 3.25 -2.15 14.43
C ILE A 206 3.92 -2.94 15.55
N GLN A 207 5.16 -2.60 15.91
CA GLN A 207 5.90 -3.31 16.96
C GLN A 207 5.16 -3.26 18.32
N ASN A 208 4.56 -2.13 18.68
CA ASN A 208 3.74 -1.97 19.88
C ASN A 208 2.40 -2.73 19.83
N CYS A 209 1.98 -3.18 18.63
CA CYS A 209 0.81 -4.04 18.49
C CYS A 209 1.12 -5.51 18.83
N LEU A 210 2.39 -5.90 18.77
CA LEU A 210 2.83 -7.30 18.76
C LEU A 210 3.44 -7.74 20.10
N ARG A 211 3.50 -9.06 20.31
CA ARG A 211 4.16 -9.68 21.47
C ARG A 211 5.64 -9.91 21.17
N SER A 212 6.44 -10.18 22.20
CA SER A 212 7.88 -10.47 22.04
C SER A 212 8.18 -11.72 21.21
N ALA A 213 7.23 -12.65 21.11
CA ALA A 213 7.35 -13.86 20.30
C ALA A 213 7.00 -13.66 18.82
N ASP A 214 6.28 -12.57 18.50
CA ASP A 214 5.93 -12.21 17.14
C ASP A 214 7.11 -11.49 16.48
N THR A 215 7.13 -11.44 15.16
CA THR A 215 8.17 -10.72 14.43
C THR A 215 7.54 -9.78 13.42
N VAL A 216 7.88 -8.49 13.50
CA VAL A 216 7.67 -7.55 12.39
C VAL A 216 8.98 -7.34 11.64
N ALA A 217 8.91 -7.21 10.32
CA ALA A 217 10.03 -6.91 9.44
C ALA A 217 9.61 -5.93 8.35
N ARG A 218 10.58 -5.21 7.79
CA ARG A 218 10.39 -4.38 6.59
C ARG A 218 11.14 -5.02 5.42
N ILE A 219 10.41 -5.36 4.35
CA ILE A 219 10.97 -6.10 3.21
C ILE A 219 11.39 -5.18 2.05
N GLY A 220 10.85 -3.96 1.99
CA GLY A 220 11.21 -2.93 1.02
C GLY A 220 10.15 -1.83 0.97
N GLY A 221 10.49 -0.64 0.46
CA GLY A 221 9.52 0.43 0.24
C GLY A 221 8.63 0.73 1.46
N ASP A 222 7.33 0.64 1.26
CA ASP A 222 6.23 0.78 2.21
C ASP A 222 5.67 -0.56 2.72
N GLU A 223 6.35 -1.66 2.43
CA GLU A 223 5.91 -3.02 2.73
C GLU A 223 6.50 -3.54 4.05
N PHE A 224 5.62 -3.97 4.95
CA PHE A 224 5.94 -4.61 6.21
C PHE A 224 5.35 -6.02 6.24
N VAL A 225 5.99 -6.93 6.97
CA VAL A 225 5.49 -8.29 7.17
C VAL A 225 5.51 -8.64 8.65
N VAL A 226 4.50 -9.36 9.10
CA VAL A 226 4.38 -9.82 10.49
C VAL A 226 4.22 -11.35 10.52
N ILE A 227 5.03 -12.00 11.34
CA ILE A 227 4.96 -13.44 11.62
C ILE A 227 4.34 -13.63 13.00
N LEU A 228 3.27 -14.43 13.07
CA LEU A 228 2.63 -14.88 14.31
C LEU A 228 2.86 -16.40 14.47
N PRO A 229 3.96 -16.83 15.13
CA PRO A 229 4.37 -18.23 15.16
C PRO A 229 3.64 -19.09 16.20
N PHE A 230 3.00 -18.49 17.21
CA PHE A 230 2.38 -19.20 18.33
C PHE A 230 0.92 -18.77 18.54
N LEU A 231 0.05 -19.22 17.63
CA LEU A 231 -1.39 -18.98 17.72
C LEU A 231 -2.05 -19.97 18.68
N SER A 232 -2.95 -19.49 19.54
CA SER A 232 -3.82 -20.38 20.34
C SER A 232 -5.02 -20.86 19.53
N GLY A 233 -5.45 -20.06 18.55
CA GLY A 233 -6.43 -20.41 17.52
C GLY A 233 -6.35 -19.43 16.35
N THR A 234 -7.00 -19.76 15.24
CA THR A 234 -7.05 -18.88 14.06
C THR A 234 -7.79 -17.56 14.33
N GLU A 235 -8.68 -17.54 15.32
CA GLU A 235 -9.41 -16.36 15.80
C GLU A 235 -8.52 -15.24 16.36
N ASP A 236 -7.24 -15.53 16.68
CA ASP A 236 -6.32 -14.53 17.21
C ASP A 236 -5.75 -13.62 16.11
N VAL A 237 -5.73 -14.10 14.87
CA VAL A 237 -5.12 -13.39 13.74
C VAL A 237 -5.92 -12.12 13.40
N PRO A 238 -7.27 -12.14 13.28
CA PRO A 238 -8.06 -10.93 13.07
C PRO A 238 -7.83 -9.87 14.16
N LYS A 239 -7.73 -10.28 15.44
CA LYS A 239 -7.50 -9.35 16.56
C LYS A 239 -6.19 -8.59 16.40
N VAL A 240 -5.13 -9.25 15.93
CA VAL A 240 -3.84 -8.61 15.67
C VAL A 240 -3.93 -7.68 14.47
N ALA A 241 -4.57 -8.12 13.37
CA ALA A 241 -4.77 -7.29 12.18
C ALA A 241 -5.58 -6.02 12.49
N GLU A 242 -6.70 -6.14 13.21
CA GLU A 242 -7.52 -5.01 13.66
C GLU A 242 -6.76 -4.07 14.59
N LYS A 243 -5.94 -4.60 15.51
CA LYS A 243 -5.10 -3.78 16.39
C LYS A 243 -4.11 -2.94 15.59
N ILE A 244 -3.50 -3.53 14.55
CA ILE A 244 -2.57 -2.82 13.66
C ILE A 244 -3.32 -1.75 12.84
N LEU A 245 -4.45 -2.10 12.22
CA LEU A 245 -5.30 -1.16 11.47
C LEU A 245 -5.70 0.04 12.34
N HIS A 246 -6.18 -0.22 13.55
CA HIS A 246 -6.61 0.83 14.48
C HIS A 246 -5.44 1.73 14.91
N SER A 247 -4.28 1.14 15.19
CA SER A 247 -3.06 1.89 15.56
C SER A 247 -2.61 2.83 14.44
N LEU A 248 -2.63 2.34 13.19
CA LEU A 248 -2.16 3.09 12.02
C LEU A 248 -3.17 4.12 11.50
N LYS A 249 -4.46 3.99 11.83
CA LYS A 249 -5.51 4.97 11.48
C LYS A 249 -5.28 6.35 12.13
N ASN A 250 -4.58 6.40 13.25
CA ASN A 250 -4.29 7.67 13.93
C ASN A 250 -3.37 8.54 13.06
N PRO A 251 -3.62 9.85 12.91
CA PRO A 251 -2.75 10.71 12.12
C PRO A 251 -1.33 10.73 12.68
N VAL A 252 -0.37 11.01 11.81
CA VAL A 252 1.02 11.25 12.19
C VAL A 252 1.30 12.74 12.09
N THR A 253 1.52 13.37 13.24
CA THR A 253 1.75 14.81 13.35
C THR A 253 3.24 15.14 13.17
N PHE A 254 3.53 16.07 12.26
CA PHE A 254 4.86 16.62 11.99
C PHE A 254 4.80 18.14 12.01
N GLU A 255 5.31 18.76 13.08
CA GLU A 255 5.26 20.23 13.26
C GLU A 255 3.81 20.74 13.11
N GLU A 256 3.47 21.40 11.99
CA GLU A 256 2.11 21.90 11.68
C GLU A 256 1.28 20.99 10.76
N HIS A 257 1.82 19.87 10.28
CA HIS A 257 1.14 18.98 9.32
C HIS A 257 0.67 17.68 9.96
N GLU A 258 -0.56 17.26 9.64
CA GLU A 258 -1.08 15.94 9.99
C GLU A 258 -1.16 15.07 8.74
N ILE A 259 -0.48 13.92 8.78
CA ILE A 259 -0.55 12.94 7.71
C ILE A 259 -1.53 11.85 8.11
N TYR A 260 -2.57 11.69 7.28
CA TYR A 260 -3.51 10.59 7.36
C TYR A 260 -3.08 9.51 6.37
N THR A 261 -2.75 8.33 6.88
CA THR A 261 -2.48 7.13 6.09
C THR A 261 -3.24 5.96 6.71
N SER A 262 -3.43 4.92 5.92
CA SER A 262 -4.00 3.65 6.34
C SER A 262 -3.11 2.51 5.87
N VAL A 263 -3.47 1.27 6.20
CA VAL A 263 -2.75 0.10 5.76
C VAL A 263 -3.73 -0.91 5.16
N SER A 264 -3.32 -1.56 4.09
CA SER A 264 -4.01 -2.74 3.55
C SER A 264 -3.24 -3.99 3.99
N ILE A 265 -3.93 -4.98 4.55
CA ILE A 265 -3.32 -6.17 5.13
C ILE A 265 -3.81 -7.43 4.42
N GLY A 266 -2.88 -8.25 3.94
CA GLY A 266 -3.16 -9.60 3.44
C GLY A 266 -2.65 -10.66 4.40
N ILE A 267 -3.43 -11.72 4.59
CA ILE A 267 -3.14 -12.74 5.59
C ILE A 267 -3.06 -14.10 4.93
N SER A 268 -1.98 -14.84 5.16
CA SER A 268 -1.85 -16.25 4.79
C SER A 268 -1.50 -17.12 6.00
N MET A 269 -2.01 -18.34 5.99
CA MET A 269 -1.96 -19.27 7.11
C MET A 269 -1.21 -20.54 6.73
N PHE A 270 -0.13 -20.87 7.43
CA PHE A 270 0.43 -22.21 7.39
C PHE A 270 -0.41 -23.16 8.28
N PRO A 271 -0.70 -24.40 7.84
CA PRO A 271 -0.35 -25.00 6.54
C PRO A 271 -1.40 -24.79 5.42
N GLY A 272 -2.55 -24.17 5.71
CA GLY A 272 -3.69 -24.11 4.78
C GLY A 272 -3.42 -23.39 3.46
N ASP A 273 -2.69 -22.29 3.51
CA ASP A 273 -2.44 -21.37 2.41
C ASP A 273 -1.04 -21.53 1.83
N GLY A 274 -0.25 -22.52 2.26
CA GLY A 274 1.11 -22.71 1.76
C GLY A 274 1.99 -23.52 2.70
N SER A 275 3.04 -24.11 2.13
CA SER A 275 3.98 -24.96 2.88
C SER A 275 5.40 -24.41 2.92
N THR A 276 5.69 -23.40 2.11
CA THR A 276 6.98 -22.74 2.01
C THR A 276 6.86 -21.25 2.31
N VAL A 277 7.99 -20.58 2.59
CA VAL A 277 8.03 -19.12 2.75
C VAL A 277 7.49 -18.39 1.53
N ASP A 278 7.88 -18.84 0.34
CA ASP A 278 7.48 -18.19 -0.91
C ASP A 278 5.98 -18.35 -1.17
N ASP A 279 5.38 -19.51 -0.85
CA ASP A 279 3.93 -19.70 -0.96
C ASP A 279 3.18 -18.74 -0.04
N LEU A 280 3.57 -18.67 1.24
CA LEU A 280 2.89 -17.82 2.22
C LEU A 280 3.04 -16.33 1.86
N LEU A 281 4.24 -15.89 1.47
CA LEU A 281 4.46 -14.52 1.03
C LEU A 281 3.61 -14.16 -0.18
N LYS A 282 3.63 -14.99 -1.21
CA LYS A 282 2.86 -14.78 -2.43
C LYS A 282 1.36 -14.71 -2.14
N ASN A 283 0.86 -15.62 -1.32
CA ASN A 283 -0.57 -15.70 -1.02
C ASN A 283 -1.03 -14.57 -0.08
N ALA A 284 -0.18 -14.13 0.86
CA ALA A 284 -0.45 -12.94 1.66
C ALA A 284 -0.41 -11.66 0.81
N ASP A 285 0.51 -11.54 -0.16
CA ASP A 285 0.57 -10.42 -1.09
C ASP A 285 -0.70 -10.33 -1.97
N ILE A 286 -1.17 -11.46 -2.51
CA ILE A 286 -2.45 -11.55 -3.25
C ILE A 286 -3.62 -11.06 -2.39
N ALA A 287 -3.69 -11.49 -1.13
CA ALA A 287 -4.75 -11.07 -0.22
C ALA A 287 -4.64 -9.57 0.12
N MET A 288 -3.43 -9.04 0.30
CA MET A 288 -3.19 -7.62 0.57
C MET A 288 -3.64 -6.75 -0.60
N TYR A 289 -3.36 -7.22 -1.82
CA TYR A 289 -3.83 -6.55 -3.02
C TYR A 289 -5.36 -6.54 -3.10
N GLN A 290 -6.03 -7.64 -2.75
CA GLN A 290 -7.49 -7.68 -2.63
C GLN A 290 -8.02 -6.74 -1.54
N ALA A 291 -7.31 -6.56 -0.43
CA ALA A 291 -7.64 -5.56 0.58
C ALA A 291 -7.61 -4.12 0.00
N LYS A 292 -6.65 -3.84 -0.90
CA LYS A 292 -6.57 -2.55 -1.59
C LYS A 292 -7.73 -2.32 -2.55
N GLU A 293 -8.12 -3.33 -3.32
CA GLU A 293 -9.27 -3.24 -4.24
C GLU A 293 -10.60 -3.14 -3.48
N GLY A 294 -10.72 -3.83 -2.34
CA GLY A 294 -11.89 -3.79 -1.44
C GLY A 294 -12.06 -2.49 -0.65
N GLY A 295 -11.42 -1.39 -1.06
CA GLY A 295 -11.58 -0.07 -0.45
C GLY A 295 -10.44 0.38 0.47
N ARG A 296 -9.33 -0.38 0.56
CA ARG A 296 -8.18 -0.10 1.45
C ARG A 296 -8.56 -0.09 2.94
N ASN A 297 -7.59 0.18 3.82
CA ASN A 297 -7.82 0.25 5.27
C ASN A 297 -8.59 -0.95 5.85
N ASN A 298 -8.29 -2.15 5.36
CA ASN A 298 -8.92 -3.39 5.79
C ASN A 298 -7.89 -4.53 5.75
N TYR A 299 -8.32 -5.71 6.17
CA TYR A 299 -7.55 -6.93 6.01
C TYR A 299 -8.34 -7.97 5.22
N GLN A 300 -7.62 -8.84 4.51
CA GLN A 300 -8.19 -9.97 3.78
C GLN A 300 -7.39 -11.25 4.08
N PHE A 301 -8.11 -12.35 4.30
CA PHE A 301 -7.50 -13.68 4.32
C PHE A 301 -7.37 -14.18 2.90
N PHE A 302 -6.26 -14.85 2.61
CA PHE A 302 -6.08 -15.53 1.35
C PHE A 302 -7.18 -16.58 1.14
N SER A 303 -7.71 -16.62 -0.08
CA SER A 303 -8.54 -17.71 -0.57
C SER A 303 -8.06 -18.12 -1.96
N GLN A 304 -8.33 -19.38 -2.35
CA GLN A 304 -7.92 -19.86 -3.68
C GLN A 304 -8.58 -19.07 -4.81
N ASP A 305 -9.79 -18.54 -4.59
CA ASP A 305 -10.49 -17.69 -5.56
C ASP A 305 -9.72 -16.39 -5.86
N MET A 306 -9.04 -15.82 -4.85
CA MET A 306 -8.20 -14.62 -5.04
C MET A 306 -7.03 -14.87 -6.00
N ASN A 307 -6.44 -16.07 -5.96
CA ASN A 307 -5.37 -16.43 -6.89
C ASN A 307 -5.89 -16.52 -8.34
N VAL A 308 -7.10 -17.06 -8.53
CA VAL A 308 -7.76 -17.09 -9.84
C VAL A 308 -8.03 -15.67 -10.35
N GLN A 309 -8.49 -14.77 -9.47
CA GLN A 309 -8.72 -13.36 -9.81
C GLN A 309 -7.42 -12.64 -10.17
N ALA A 310 -6.34 -12.83 -9.40
CA ALA A 310 -5.04 -12.22 -9.67
C ALA A 310 -4.47 -12.64 -11.04
N VAL A 311 -4.52 -13.94 -11.35
CA VAL A 311 -4.11 -14.45 -12.68
C VAL A 311 -5.00 -13.90 -13.79
N THR A 312 -6.32 -13.82 -13.55
CA THR A 312 -7.27 -13.27 -14.53
C THR A 312 -7.01 -11.79 -14.79
N ARG A 313 -6.72 -11.00 -13.75
CA ARG A 313 -6.35 -9.58 -13.85
C ARG A 313 -5.07 -9.40 -14.67
N GLN A 314 -4.03 -10.19 -14.39
CA GLN A 314 -2.77 -10.12 -15.15
C GLN A 314 -2.98 -10.48 -16.63
N LEU A 315 -3.79 -11.50 -16.91
CA LEU A 315 -4.17 -11.85 -18.27
C LEU A 315 -4.89 -10.68 -18.96
N ILE A 316 -5.90 -10.10 -18.30
CA ILE A 316 -6.64 -8.94 -18.79
C ILE A 316 -5.69 -7.78 -19.11
N GLU A 317 -4.82 -7.39 -18.17
CA GLU A 317 -3.86 -6.30 -18.37
C GLU A 317 -2.98 -6.56 -19.62
N SER A 318 -2.39 -7.75 -19.71
CA SER A 318 -1.49 -8.10 -20.80
C SER A 318 -2.19 -8.11 -22.16
N SER A 319 -3.41 -8.64 -22.23
CA SER A 319 -4.22 -8.68 -23.46
C SER A 319 -4.73 -7.30 -23.88
N MET A 320 -5.10 -6.44 -22.93
CA MET A 320 -5.69 -5.13 -23.20
C MET A 320 -4.78 -4.23 -24.03
N ARG A 321 -3.46 -4.31 -23.83
CA ARG A 321 -2.46 -3.55 -24.61
C ARG A 321 -2.58 -3.77 -26.11
N GLN A 322 -3.02 -4.96 -26.54
CA GLN A 322 -3.16 -5.34 -27.95
C GLN A 322 -4.61 -5.25 -28.45
N ALA A 323 -5.59 -5.17 -27.53
CA ALA A 323 -7.01 -5.25 -27.83
C ALA A 323 -7.49 -4.18 -28.83
N ILE A 324 -7.00 -2.94 -28.72
CA ILE A 324 -7.33 -1.86 -29.68
C ILE A 324 -6.84 -2.23 -31.09
N SER A 325 -5.58 -2.62 -31.22
CA SER A 325 -4.96 -2.98 -32.51
C SER A 325 -5.59 -4.22 -33.16
N ARG A 326 -6.25 -5.06 -32.36
CA ARG A 326 -6.89 -6.32 -32.78
C ARG A 326 -8.40 -6.20 -33.00
N ASN A 327 -8.97 -5.00 -32.89
CA ASN A 327 -10.42 -4.75 -33.00
C ASN A 327 -11.25 -5.62 -32.05
N GLU A 328 -10.74 -5.84 -30.84
CA GLU A 328 -11.45 -6.63 -29.82
C GLU A 328 -12.46 -5.79 -29.02
N PHE A 329 -12.26 -4.46 -29.00
CA PHE A 329 -13.22 -3.51 -28.45
C PHE A 329 -14.33 -3.19 -29.45
N TYR A 330 -15.54 -3.08 -28.93
CA TYR A 330 -16.73 -2.67 -29.69
C TYR A 330 -17.67 -1.86 -28.80
N LEU A 331 -18.53 -1.05 -29.41
CA LEU A 331 -19.55 -0.29 -28.71
C LEU A 331 -20.91 -0.94 -28.91
N VAL A 332 -21.68 -1.00 -27.82
CA VAL A 332 -23.13 -1.20 -27.85
C VAL A 332 -23.80 0.08 -27.37
N TYR A 333 -25.06 0.28 -27.72
CA TYR A 333 -25.75 1.55 -27.55
C TYR A 333 -27.04 1.33 -26.81
N GLN A 334 -27.20 1.98 -25.65
CA GLN A 334 -28.43 1.88 -24.88
C GLN A 334 -29.29 3.13 -25.13
N PRO A 335 -30.55 2.97 -25.56
CA PRO A 335 -31.44 4.10 -25.84
C PRO A 335 -31.85 4.86 -24.57
N GLN A 336 -31.94 6.18 -24.71
CA GLN A 336 -32.50 7.11 -23.72
C GLN A 336 -33.84 7.63 -24.23
N TYR A 337 -34.88 7.50 -23.41
CA TYR A 337 -36.25 7.85 -23.77
C TYR A 337 -36.68 9.12 -23.05
N ASN A 338 -37.22 10.07 -23.80
CA ASN A 338 -37.94 11.18 -23.20
C ASN A 338 -39.28 10.69 -22.66
N LEU A 339 -39.55 10.92 -21.38
CA LEU A 339 -40.73 10.38 -20.72
C LEU A 339 -42.02 11.05 -21.20
N ARG A 340 -41.96 12.36 -21.49
CA ARG A 340 -43.09 13.18 -21.94
C ARG A 340 -43.53 12.81 -23.35
N ASP A 341 -42.58 12.76 -24.27
CA ASP A 341 -42.84 12.58 -25.70
C ASP A 341 -42.82 11.11 -26.12
N ARG A 342 -42.34 10.22 -25.24
CA ARG A 342 -42.17 8.78 -25.47
C ARG A 342 -41.36 8.46 -26.74
N VAL A 343 -40.38 9.31 -27.04
CA VAL A 343 -39.46 9.17 -28.16
C VAL A 343 -38.02 8.94 -27.67
N ILE A 344 -37.23 8.27 -28.50
CA ILE A 344 -35.80 8.12 -28.27
C ILE A 344 -35.12 9.46 -28.57
N THR A 345 -34.40 10.01 -27.61
CA THR A 345 -33.66 11.28 -27.75
C THR A 345 -32.17 11.09 -27.97
N GLY A 346 -31.65 9.91 -27.65
CA GLY A 346 -30.24 9.61 -27.81
C GLY A 346 -29.89 8.21 -27.36
N PHE A 347 -28.59 7.94 -27.36
CA PHE A 347 -28.03 6.66 -26.93
C PHE A 347 -26.79 6.90 -26.06
N GLU A 348 -26.62 6.09 -25.03
CA GLU A 348 -25.35 5.96 -24.32
C GLU A 348 -24.47 4.92 -25.03
N ALA A 349 -23.22 5.29 -25.34
CA ALA A 349 -22.22 4.42 -25.93
C ALA A 349 -21.48 3.62 -24.85
N LEU A 350 -21.77 2.33 -24.77
CA LEU A 350 -21.23 1.43 -23.76
C LEU A 350 -20.12 0.56 -24.34
N LEU A 351 -18.92 0.67 -23.78
CA LEU A 351 -17.77 -0.13 -24.19
C LEU A 351 -17.98 -1.62 -23.86
N ARG A 352 -17.59 -2.49 -24.80
CA ARG A 352 -17.54 -3.93 -24.63
C ARG A 352 -16.23 -4.47 -25.18
N TRP A 353 -15.75 -5.55 -24.57
CA TRP A 353 -14.54 -6.23 -25.01
C TRP A 353 -14.81 -7.70 -25.28
N ARG A 354 -14.49 -8.15 -26.48
CA ARG A 354 -14.58 -9.55 -26.89
C ARG A 354 -13.18 -10.14 -26.96
N HIS A 355 -12.79 -10.82 -25.89
CA HIS A 355 -11.49 -11.48 -25.79
C HIS A 355 -11.50 -12.84 -26.51
N PRO A 356 -10.49 -13.16 -27.34
CA PRO A 356 -10.47 -14.39 -28.16
C PRO A 356 -10.64 -15.69 -27.38
N GLN A 357 -10.13 -15.76 -26.14
CA GLN A 357 -10.15 -16.97 -25.32
C GLN A 357 -11.18 -16.94 -24.17
N LYS A 358 -11.58 -15.74 -23.72
CA LYS A 358 -12.42 -15.56 -22.53
C LYS A 358 -13.85 -15.16 -22.87
N GLY A 359 -14.14 -14.90 -24.15
CA GLY A 359 -15.43 -14.39 -24.57
C GLY A 359 -15.61 -12.93 -24.20
N ASN A 360 -16.82 -12.53 -23.81
CA ASN A 360 -17.13 -11.15 -23.45
C ASN A 360 -16.59 -10.82 -22.05
N ILE A 361 -15.78 -9.77 -21.98
CA ILE A 361 -15.28 -9.15 -20.74
C ILE A 361 -16.02 -7.82 -20.58
N TYR A 362 -16.68 -7.64 -19.43
CA TYR A 362 -17.51 -6.46 -19.16
C TYR A 362 -16.70 -5.33 -18.49
N PRO A 363 -17.10 -4.05 -18.66
CA PRO A 363 -16.38 -2.89 -18.14
C PRO A 363 -15.92 -2.99 -16.68
N GLN A 364 -16.76 -3.52 -15.78
CA GLN A 364 -16.42 -3.66 -14.35
C GLN A 364 -15.16 -4.52 -14.11
N GLN A 365 -14.81 -5.41 -15.03
CA GLN A 365 -13.65 -6.30 -14.91
C GLN A 365 -12.35 -5.69 -15.43
N PHE A 366 -12.40 -4.60 -16.22
CA PHE A 366 -11.21 -4.12 -16.92
C PHE A 366 -11.02 -2.60 -16.91
N ILE A 367 -12.05 -1.79 -16.63
CA ILE A 367 -11.91 -0.33 -16.61
C ILE A 367 -10.96 0.13 -15.49
N SER A 368 -11.06 -0.44 -14.29
CA SER A 368 -10.12 -0.14 -13.18
C SER A 368 -8.67 -0.43 -13.56
N ILE A 369 -8.43 -1.57 -14.19
CA ILE A 369 -7.10 -1.98 -14.69
C ILE A 369 -6.62 -1.01 -15.78
N ALA A 370 -7.50 -0.63 -16.71
CA ALA A 370 -7.19 0.31 -17.78
C ALA A 370 -6.82 1.68 -17.20
N GLU A 371 -7.54 2.14 -16.17
CA GLU A 371 -7.24 3.36 -15.47
C GLU A 371 -5.88 3.26 -14.83
N GLU A 372 -5.64 2.31 -13.93
CA GLU A 372 -4.39 2.12 -13.19
C GLU A 372 -3.15 2.11 -14.09
N THR A 373 -3.23 1.37 -15.20
CA THR A 373 -2.14 1.17 -16.18
C THR A 373 -2.02 2.31 -17.19
N GLY A 374 -2.96 3.24 -17.22
CA GLY A 374 -3.02 4.35 -18.19
C GLY A 374 -3.53 3.95 -19.57
N LEU A 375 -3.91 2.69 -19.78
CA LEU A 375 -4.53 2.21 -21.03
C LEU A 375 -5.93 2.80 -21.28
N ILE A 376 -6.57 3.36 -20.25
CA ILE A 376 -7.85 4.07 -20.40
C ILE A 376 -7.74 5.25 -21.36
N MET A 377 -6.55 5.84 -21.50
CA MET A 377 -6.34 6.98 -22.38
C MET A 377 -6.56 6.66 -23.86
N PRO A 378 -5.81 5.71 -24.47
CA PRO A 378 -6.06 5.32 -25.87
C PRO A 378 -7.42 4.63 -26.07
N ILE A 379 -7.93 3.91 -25.06
CA ILE A 379 -9.27 3.29 -25.12
C ILE A 379 -10.33 4.39 -25.22
N GLY A 380 -10.28 5.37 -24.32
CA GLY A 380 -11.27 6.44 -24.26
C GLY A 380 -11.26 7.35 -25.49
N GLU A 381 -10.09 7.61 -26.07
CA GLU A 381 -10.00 8.29 -27.38
C GLU A 381 -10.71 7.47 -28.48
N TRP A 382 -10.45 6.16 -28.55
CA TRP A 382 -11.10 5.28 -29.52
C TRP A 382 -12.62 5.23 -29.32
N VAL A 383 -13.09 5.19 -28.07
CA VAL A 383 -14.53 5.22 -27.72
C VAL A 383 -15.17 6.51 -28.22
N LEU A 384 -14.63 7.67 -27.84
CA LEU A 384 -15.16 8.98 -28.25
C LEU A 384 -15.23 9.11 -29.77
N ARG A 385 -14.16 8.73 -30.47
CA ARG A 385 -14.08 8.80 -31.93
C ARG A 385 -15.09 7.89 -32.60
N THR A 386 -15.24 6.67 -32.11
CA THR A 386 -16.17 5.67 -32.66
C THR A 386 -17.62 6.10 -32.41
N ALA A 387 -17.94 6.57 -31.20
CA ALA A 387 -19.25 7.07 -30.83
C ALA A 387 -19.67 8.28 -31.67
N CYS A 388 -18.80 9.30 -31.80
CA CYS A 388 -19.10 10.49 -32.60
C CYS A 388 -19.29 10.16 -34.09
N THR A 389 -18.43 9.30 -34.64
CA THR A 389 -18.54 8.84 -36.03
C THR A 389 -19.84 8.07 -36.27
N GLN A 390 -20.25 7.23 -35.31
CA GLN A 390 -21.50 6.48 -35.42
C GLN A 390 -22.72 7.40 -35.33
N ALA A 391 -22.71 8.39 -34.43
CA ALA A 391 -23.78 9.37 -34.32
C ALA A 391 -23.93 10.21 -35.61
N ARG A 392 -22.80 10.62 -36.22
CA ARG A 392 -22.83 11.30 -37.54
C ARG A 392 -23.51 10.44 -38.60
N LYS A 393 -23.23 9.14 -38.66
CA LYS A 393 -23.88 8.23 -39.60
C LYS A 393 -25.40 8.15 -39.39
N TRP A 394 -25.86 8.20 -38.14
CA TRP A 394 -27.30 8.26 -37.86
C TRP A 394 -27.92 9.59 -38.32
N HIS A 395 -27.19 10.70 -38.16
CA HIS A 395 -27.62 12.01 -38.67
C HIS A 395 -27.73 12.01 -40.20
N ASP A 396 -26.75 11.43 -40.89
CA ASP A 396 -26.74 11.30 -42.35
C ASP A 396 -27.88 10.39 -42.85
N ALA A 397 -28.33 9.44 -42.02
CA ALA A 397 -29.47 8.58 -42.29
C ALA A 397 -30.84 9.24 -41.99
N GLY A 398 -30.87 10.51 -41.57
CA GLY A 398 -32.09 11.28 -41.32
C GLY A 398 -32.49 11.42 -39.85
N HIS A 399 -31.69 10.90 -38.91
CA HIS A 399 -31.95 11.00 -37.46
C HIS A 399 -31.12 12.11 -36.81
N SER A 400 -31.26 13.34 -37.31
CA SER A 400 -30.41 14.49 -36.95
C SER A 400 -30.64 15.05 -35.54
N SER A 401 -31.65 14.57 -34.81
CA SER A 401 -31.92 14.95 -33.43
C SER A 401 -31.24 14.06 -32.38
N LEU A 402 -30.67 12.92 -32.78
CA LEU A 402 -30.12 11.94 -31.84
C LEU A 402 -28.82 12.42 -31.21
N ARG A 403 -28.78 12.37 -29.88
CA ARG A 403 -27.58 12.58 -29.08
C ARG A 403 -26.82 11.28 -28.85
N ILE A 404 -25.49 11.38 -28.66
CA ILE A 404 -24.67 10.28 -28.17
C ILE A 404 -23.97 10.68 -26.86
N ALA A 405 -24.19 9.89 -25.82
CA ALA A 405 -23.55 10.04 -24.52
C ALA A 405 -22.35 9.10 -24.38
N VAL A 406 -21.26 9.59 -23.80
CA VAL A 406 -20.01 8.86 -23.61
C VAL A 406 -19.45 9.11 -22.21
N ASN A 407 -19.24 8.03 -21.46
CA ASN A 407 -18.56 8.05 -20.16
C ASN A 407 -17.09 8.43 -20.28
N ILE A 408 -16.65 9.34 -19.40
CA ILE A 408 -15.28 9.83 -19.34
C ILE A 408 -14.64 9.48 -18.00
N SER A 409 -13.51 8.77 -18.05
CA SER A 409 -12.75 8.45 -16.84
C SER A 409 -12.13 9.71 -16.20
N ALA A 410 -11.92 9.65 -14.88
CA ALA A 410 -11.25 10.72 -14.13
C ALA A 410 -9.84 11.01 -14.67
N ARG A 411 -9.12 9.97 -15.12
CA ARG A 411 -7.77 10.14 -15.71
C ARG A 411 -7.80 10.88 -17.05
N GLN A 412 -8.79 10.62 -17.90
CA GLN A 412 -8.96 11.35 -19.15
C GLN A 412 -9.28 12.82 -18.90
N PHE A 413 -10.25 13.08 -18.03
CA PHE A 413 -10.70 14.43 -17.73
C PHE A 413 -9.58 15.32 -17.14
N LYS A 414 -8.68 14.73 -16.34
CA LYS A 414 -7.53 15.44 -15.75
C LYS A 414 -6.44 15.82 -16.74
N GLN A 415 -6.46 15.33 -17.98
CA GLN A 415 -5.48 15.76 -18.99
C GLN A 415 -5.74 17.20 -19.43
N ASP A 416 -4.71 18.04 -19.36
CA ASP A 416 -4.83 19.44 -19.80
C ASP A 416 -5.21 19.58 -21.29
N SER A 417 -4.91 18.55 -22.10
CA SER A 417 -5.25 18.47 -23.53
C SER A 417 -6.63 17.86 -23.83
N PHE A 418 -7.43 17.46 -22.83
CA PHE A 418 -8.68 16.73 -23.05
C PHE A 418 -9.69 17.53 -23.90
N ALA A 419 -9.90 18.81 -23.59
CA ALA A 419 -10.80 19.66 -24.38
C ALA A 419 -10.35 19.78 -25.85
N THR A 420 -9.04 19.88 -26.09
CA THR A 420 -8.46 19.90 -27.44
C THR A 420 -8.68 18.59 -28.17
N LEU A 421 -8.57 17.45 -27.47
CA LEU A 421 -8.86 16.13 -28.03
C LEU A 421 -10.33 16.03 -28.48
N VAL A 422 -11.26 16.43 -27.62
CA VAL A 422 -12.70 16.45 -27.95
C VAL A 422 -12.98 17.32 -29.17
N GLN A 423 -12.39 18.52 -29.22
CA GLN A 423 -12.51 19.42 -30.38
C GLN A 423 -12.04 18.77 -31.68
N THR A 424 -10.88 18.11 -31.66
CA THR A 424 -10.32 17.40 -32.81
C THR A 424 -11.25 16.28 -33.27
N ILE A 425 -11.76 15.46 -32.34
CA ILE A 425 -12.67 14.35 -32.67
C ILE A 425 -13.99 14.85 -33.28
N LEU A 426 -14.57 15.93 -32.75
CA LEU A 426 -15.77 16.55 -33.31
C LEU A 426 -15.52 17.08 -34.73
N ALA A 427 -14.37 17.73 -34.96
CA ALA A 427 -13.99 18.23 -36.27
C ALA A 427 -13.81 17.09 -37.30
N GLU A 428 -13.17 15.99 -36.90
CA GLU A 428 -12.94 14.84 -37.77
C GLU A 428 -14.20 14.01 -38.05
N SER A 429 -15.07 13.85 -37.06
CA SER A 429 -16.34 13.11 -37.22
C SER A 429 -17.44 13.93 -37.90
N GLY A 430 -17.36 15.26 -37.86
CA GLY A 430 -18.38 16.16 -38.40
C GLY A 430 -19.69 16.16 -37.60
N LEU A 431 -19.69 15.60 -36.38
CA LEU A 431 -20.83 15.65 -35.47
C LEU A 431 -20.96 17.07 -34.89
N PRO A 432 -22.14 17.72 -34.97
CA PRO A 432 -22.32 19.00 -34.30
C PRO A 432 -22.17 18.84 -32.77
N PRO A 433 -21.38 19.71 -32.11
CA PRO A 433 -20.99 19.51 -30.70
C PRO A 433 -22.15 19.27 -29.72
N GLN A 434 -23.30 19.91 -29.95
CA GLN A 434 -24.48 19.81 -29.08
C GLN A 434 -25.09 18.40 -28.99
N PHE A 435 -24.73 17.50 -29.92
CA PHE A 435 -25.18 16.11 -29.93
C PHE A 435 -24.17 15.15 -29.31
N LEU A 436 -23.03 15.64 -28.83
CA LEU A 436 -22.13 14.89 -27.95
C LEU A 436 -22.43 15.25 -26.50
N GLU A 437 -22.70 14.24 -25.69
CA GLU A 437 -22.80 14.34 -24.24
C GLU A 437 -21.62 13.63 -23.59
N LEU A 438 -20.94 14.33 -22.69
CA LEU A 438 -19.85 13.78 -21.89
C LEU A 438 -20.37 13.54 -20.48
N GLU A 439 -20.31 12.30 -20.05
CA GLU A 439 -20.74 11.86 -18.72
C GLU A 439 -19.52 11.74 -17.81
N LEU A 440 -19.59 12.38 -16.65
CA LEU A 440 -18.53 12.43 -15.66
C LEU A 440 -19.12 12.10 -14.30
N THR A 441 -18.49 11.18 -13.56
CA THR A 441 -18.98 10.83 -12.22
C THR A 441 -18.90 12.02 -11.27
N GLU A 442 -19.81 12.07 -10.29
CA GLU A 442 -19.84 13.11 -9.26
C GLU A 442 -18.47 13.30 -8.58
N SER A 443 -17.82 12.20 -8.20
CA SER A 443 -16.51 12.22 -7.54
C SER A 443 -15.42 12.86 -8.41
N THR A 444 -15.46 12.62 -9.74
CA THR A 444 -14.47 13.16 -10.68
C THR A 444 -14.53 14.68 -10.73
N ILE A 445 -15.73 15.24 -10.71
CA ILE A 445 -15.93 16.69 -10.83
C ILE A 445 -15.58 17.39 -9.50
N MET A 446 -15.91 16.76 -8.36
CA MET A 446 -15.68 17.34 -7.04
C MET A 446 -14.19 17.35 -6.62
N GLU A 447 -13.39 16.40 -7.12
CA GLU A 447 -11.95 16.34 -6.83
C GLU A 447 -11.19 17.52 -7.47
N HIS A 448 -10.74 18.48 -6.67
CA HIS A 448 -10.15 19.75 -7.14
C HIS A 448 -11.11 20.62 -7.97
N ALA A 449 -12.33 20.83 -7.43
CA ALA A 449 -13.42 21.57 -8.06
C ALA A 449 -13.00 22.86 -8.80
N ASP A 450 -12.19 23.74 -8.18
CA ASP A 450 -11.76 25.01 -8.80
C ASP A 450 -11.03 24.84 -10.14
N LYS A 451 -10.17 23.81 -10.25
CA LYS A 451 -9.47 23.49 -11.50
C LYS A 451 -10.46 22.91 -12.52
N ASN A 452 -11.35 22.05 -12.07
CA ASN A 452 -12.30 21.34 -12.94
C ASN A 452 -13.32 22.27 -13.58
N VAL A 453 -13.77 23.33 -12.87
CA VAL A 453 -14.66 24.37 -13.45
C VAL A 453 -14.09 24.92 -14.76
N GLN A 454 -12.78 25.17 -14.83
CA GLN A 454 -12.15 25.74 -16.03
C GLN A 454 -12.18 24.76 -17.21
N VAL A 455 -11.98 23.47 -16.95
CA VAL A 455 -12.04 22.43 -17.99
C VAL A 455 -13.48 22.25 -18.48
N LEU A 456 -14.46 22.20 -17.57
CA LEU A 456 -15.87 22.13 -17.90
C LEU A 456 -16.32 23.33 -18.73
N GLN A 457 -15.89 24.56 -18.38
CA GLN A 457 -16.18 25.75 -19.17
C GLN A 457 -15.58 25.69 -20.59
N LYS A 458 -14.35 25.18 -20.73
CA LYS A 458 -13.75 24.97 -22.07
C LYS A 458 -14.58 24.00 -22.90
N LEU A 459 -14.98 22.87 -22.33
CA LEU A 459 -15.84 21.90 -22.99
C LEU A 459 -17.20 22.54 -23.35
N LYS A 460 -17.81 23.26 -22.42
CA LYS A 460 -19.07 23.95 -22.65
C LYS A 460 -18.99 24.97 -23.79
N ASN A 461 -17.88 25.70 -23.89
CA ASN A 461 -17.61 26.65 -24.97
C ASN A 461 -17.43 25.97 -26.34
N LEU A 462 -17.07 24.67 -26.39
CA LEU A 462 -17.11 23.89 -27.63
C LEU A 462 -18.56 23.58 -28.07
N GLY A 463 -19.52 23.68 -27.14
CA GLY A 463 -20.94 23.42 -27.39
C GLY A 463 -21.39 22.00 -27.05
N VAL A 464 -20.58 21.19 -26.36
CA VAL A 464 -20.99 19.85 -25.91
C VAL A 464 -21.96 19.93 -24.73
N THR A 465 -22.73 18.85 -24.55
CA THR A 465 -23.55 18.66 -23.35
C THR A 465 -22.69 18.02 -22.26
N LEU A 466 -22.83 18.49 -21.02
CA LEU A 466 -22.15 17.92 -19.85
C LEU A 466 -23.17 17.32 -18.88
N ALA A 467 -23.00 16.05 -18.54
CA ALA A 467 -23.83 15.33 -17.59
C ALA A 467 -23.01 14.85 -16.38
N ILE A 468 -23.61 14.91 -15.19
CA ILE A 468 -23.04 14.24 -14.02
C ILE A 468 -23.67 12.86 -13.89
N ASP A 469 -22.82 11.84 -13.83
CA ASP A 469 -23.18 10.44 -13.66
C ASP A 469 -23.06 9.95 -12.21
N ASP A 470 -23.74 8.84 -11.90
CA ASP A 470 -23.79 8.19 -10.59
C ASP A 470 -24.16 9.16 -9.44
N PHE A 471 -25.03 10.14 -9.69
CA PHE A 471 -25.30 11.21 -8.73
C PHE A 471 -26.03 10.71 -7.48
N GLY A 472 -25.54 11.10 -6.30
CA GLY A 472 -26.12 10.76 -4.99
C GLY A 472 -25.33 9.70 -4.22
N THR A 473 -24.34 9.06 -4.84
CA THR A 473 -23.45 8.07 -4.20
C THR A 473 -22.28 8.70 -3.44
N GLY A 474 -22.03 10.02 -3.63
CA GLY A 474 -20.92 10.77 -3.04
C GLY A 474 -21.32 11.91 -2.09
N TYR A 475 -20.32 12.66 -1.63
CA TYR A 475 -20.52 13.86 -0.80
C TYR A 475 -20.77 15.09 -1.70
N SER A 476 -22.01 15.29 -2.10
CA SER A 476 -22.40 16.44 -2.90
C SER A 476 -22.30 17.75 -2.12
N SER A 477 -21.48 18.68 -2.62
CA SER A 477 -21.54 20.07 -2.21
C SER A 477 -22.47 20.84 -3.15
N LEU A 478 -23.73 21.01 -2.74
CA LEU A 478 -24.76 21.80 -3.45
C LEU A 478 -24.25 23.19 -3.88
N SER A 479 -23.36 23.80 -3.07
CA SER A 479 -22.74 25.07 -3.39
C SER A 479 -21.87 25.02 -4.65
N TYR A 480 -21.18 23.91 -4.91
CA TYR A 480 -20.37 23.76 -6.13
C TYR A 480 -21.22 23.42 -7.34
N LEU A 481 -22.26 22.59 -7.16
CA LEU A 481 -23.13 22.17 -8.25
C LEU A 481 -23.75 23.36 -9.01
N LYS A 482 -24.15 24.41 -8.29
CA LYS A 482 -24.66 25.67 -8.86
C LYS A 482 -23.67 26.38 -9.79
N HIS A 483 -22.37 26.18 -9.62
CA HIS A 483 -21.32 26.87 -10.37
C HIS A 483 -20.78 26.04 -11.55
N PHE A 484 -21.08 24.74 -11.60
CA PHE A 484 -20.65 23.91 -12.72
C PHE A 484 -21.52 24.16 -13.95
N PRO A 485 -20.92 24.30 -15.15
CA PRO A 485 -21.67 24.51 -16.39
C PRO A 485 -22.22 23.18 -16.93
N ILE A 486 -23.02 22.50 -16.12
CA ILE A 486 -23.64 21.21 -16.44
C ILE A 486 -25.04 21.41 -17.02
N ASP A 487 -25.51 20.40 -17.75
CA ASP A 487 -26.82 20.38 -18.39
C ASP A 487 -27.74 19.31 -17.80
N ARG A 488 -27.17 18.21 -17.32
CA ARG A 488 -27.91 17.03 -16.88
C ARG A 488 -27.38 16.40 -15.62
N LEU A 489 -28.29 15.78 -14.88
CA LEU A 489 -28.00 14.90 -13.76
C LEU A 489 -28.57 13.51 -14.05
N LYS A 490 -27.75 12.47 -13.85
CA LYS A 490 -28.17 11.08 -13.97
C LYS A 490 -28.31 10.48 -12.57
N ILE A 491 -29.49 9.97 -12.25
CA ILE A 491 -29.77 9.31 -10.97
C ILE A 491 -29.19 7.91 -11.04
N ASP A 492 -28.30 7.60 -10.10
CA ASP A 492 -27.68 6.28 -10.00
C ASP A 492 -28.74 5.17 -9.87
N SER A 493 -28.51 4.07 -10.58
CA SER A 493 -29.42 2.92 -10.62
C SER A 493 -29.71 2.30 -9.23
N SER A 494 -28.84 2.48 -8.23
CA SER A 494 -29.05 2.01 -6.86
C SER A 494 -30.28 2.67 -6.21
N PHE A 495 -30.53 3.95 -6.46
CA PHE A 495 -31.71 4.65 -5.94
C PHE A 495 -32.99 4.36 -6.74
N VAL A 496 -32.85 3.90 -7.99
CA VAL A 496 -33.98 3.55 -8.86
C VAL A 496 -34.45 2.11 -8.63
N ARG A 497 -33.52 1.18 -8.37
CA ARG A 497 -33.81 -0.25 -8.24
C ARG A 497 -34.84 -0.54 -7.16
N ASP A 498 -34.68 0.06 -5.99
CA ASP A 498 -35.49 -0.21 -4.79
C ASP A 498 -36.50 0.92 -4.48
N ILE A 499 -36.83 1.77 -5.46
CA ILE A 499 -37.68 2.96 -5.30
C ILE A 499 -39.10 2.68 -4.75
N ASN A 500 -39.57 1.44 -4.88
CA ASN A 500 -40.90 1.02 -4.41
C ASN A 500 -40.86 0.28 -3.07
N THR A 501 -39.69 -0.23 -2.68
CA THR A 501 -39.50 -1.10 -1.50
C THR A 501 -38.77 -0.39 -0.37
N ASN A 502 -37.93 0.61 -0.70
CA ASN A 502 -37.17 1.41 0.23
C ASN A 502 -37.61 2.88 0.18
N GLY A 503 -38.22 3.35 1.28
CA GLY A 503 -38.67 4.75 1.39
C GLY A 503 -37.53 5.76 1.35
N ASP A 504 -36.32 5.37 1.77
CA ASP A 504 -35.15 6.27 1.74
C ASP A 504 -34.67 6.49 0.30
N ASP A 505 -34.58 5.43 -0.52
CA ASP A 505 -34.18 5.53 -1.93
C ASP A 505 -35.20 6.34 -2.75
N ALA A 506 -36.49 6.16 -2.48
CA ALA A 506 -37.56 6.96 -3.07
C ALA A 506 -37.43 8.45 -2.74
N ALA A 507 -37.14 8.78 -1.47
CA ALA A 507 -36.96 10.14 -1.02
C ALA A 507 -35.70 10.79 -1.64
N ILE A 508 -34.61 10.03 -1.78
CA ILE A 508 -33.38 10.49 -2.43
C ILE A 508 -33.63 10.78 -3.91
N ALA A 509 -34.25 9.85 -4.65
CA ALA A 509 -34.59 10.06 -6.05
C ALA A 509 -35.49 11.29 -6.25
N GLU A 510 -36.52 11.46 -5.42
CA GLU A 510 -37.40 12.65 -5.45
C GLU A 510 -36.63 13.96 -5.18
N ALA A 511 -35.74 13.95 -4.19
CA ALA A 511 -34.91 15.11 -3.87
C ALA A 511 -33.94 15.47 -5.02
N ILE A 512 -33.36 14.47 -5.69
CA ILE A 512 -32.48 14.69 -6.85
C ILE A 512 -33.26 15.31 -8.01
N ILE A 513 -34.45 14.77 -8.32
CA ILE A 513 -35.32 15.31 -9.38
C ILE A 513 -35.65 16.78 -9.10
N PHE A 514 -36.15 17.06 -7.89
CA PHE A 514 -36.52 18.42 -7.49
C PHE A 514 -35.34 19.40 -7.55
N MET A 515 -34.16 18.97 -7.09
CA MET A 515 -32.95 19.79 -7.09
C MET A 515 -32.49 20.09 -8.52
N ALA A 516 -32.47 19.09 -9.40
CA ALA A 516 -32.07 19.26 -10.79
C ALA A 516 -32.94 20.30 -11.50
N HIS A 517 -34.27 20.19 -11.37
CA HIS A 517 -35.20 21.16 -11.95
C HIS A 517 -35.05 22.56 -11.34
N SER A 518 -34.78 22.65 -10.04
CA SER A 518 -34.48 23.92 -9.37
C SER A 518 -33.21 24.59 -9.92
N LEU A 519 -32.25 23.80 -10.40
CA LEU A 519 -31.03 24.25 -11.08
C LEU A 519 -31.18 24.35 -12.60
N LYS A 520 -32.37 24.05 -13.15
CA LYS A 520 -32.69 24.02 -14.59
C LYS A 520 -31.86 23.01 -15.38
N LEU A 521 -31.62 21.85 -14.77
CA LEU A 521 -30.94 20.71 -15.36
C LEU A 521 -31.97 19.65 -15.76
N ASP A 522 -31.73 18.93 -16.86
CA ASP A 522 -32.54 17.75 -17.17
C ASP A 522 -32.13 16.58 -16.26
N VAL A 523 -33.07 15.68 -15.99
CA VAL A 523 -32.84 14.48 -15.19
C VAL A 523 -33.00 13.21 -16.01
N VAL A 524 -32.01 12.33 -15.93
CA VAL A 524 -32.08 10.97 -16.48
C VAL A 524 -32.11 9.98 -15.33
N ALA A 525 -33.12 9.12 -15.26
CA ALA A 525 -33.15 8.02 -14.31
C ALA A 525 -32.60 6.75 -14.97
N GLU A 526 -31.57 6.16 -14.35
CA GLU A 526 -30.92 4.95 -14.85
C GLU A 526 -31.43 3.68 -14.18
N GLY A 527 -31.25 2.53 -14.86
CA GLY A 527 -31.60 1.23 -14.30
C GLY A 527 -33.10 1.01 -14.12
N VAL A 528 -33.94 1.63 -14.96
CA VAL A 528 -35.39 1.39 -14.96
C VAL A 528 -35.68 0.02 -15.58
N GLU A 529 -36.13 -0.92 -14.76
CA GLU A 529 -36.37 -2.31 -15.11
C GLU A 529 -37.84 -2.73 -14.98
N GLN A 530 -38.66 -1.99 -14.23
CA GLN A 530 -40.05 -2.33 -13.93
C GLN A 530 -41.02 -1.17 -14.15
N GLU A 531 -42.25 -1.48 -14.54
CA GLU A 531 -43.31 -0.48 -14.81
C GLU A 531 -43.65 0.38 -13.59
N ASP A 532 -43.55 -0.17 -12.39
CA ASP A 532 -43.82 0.57 -11.16
C ASP A 532 -42.76 1.67 -10.93
N GLN A 533 -41.50 1.41 -11.30
CA GLN A 533 -40.42 2.42 -11.24
C GLN A 533 -40.70 3.54 -12.24
N LEU A 534 -41.12 3.20 -13.47
CA LEU A 534 -41.53 4.18 -14.48
C LEU A 534 -42.67 5.05 -13.95
N THR A 535 -43.70 4.44 -13.37
CA THR A 535 -44.87 5.14 -12.83
C THR A 535 -44.47 6.11 -11.72
N PHE A 536 -43.57 5.70 -10.83
CA PHE A 536 -43.00 6.58 -9.82
C PHE A 536 -42.29 7.77 -10.46
N LEU A 537 -41.35 7.53 -11.37
CA LEU A 537 -40.53 8.58 -12.00
C LEU A 537 -41.37 9.55 -12.83
N ASP A 538 -42.38 9.06 -13.55
CA ASP A 538 -43.34 9.87 -14.31
C ASP A 538 -44.15 10.80 -13.40
N SER A 539 -44.68 10.25 -12.31
CA SER A 539 -45.46 11.04 -11.35
C SER A 539 -44.64 12.14 -10.65
N ARG A 540 -43.30 12.08 -10.71
CA ARG A 540 -42.36 13.07 -10.15
C ARG A 540 -41.78 13.97 -11.24
N ASN A 541 -42.28 13.86 -12.47
CA ASN A 541 -41.85 14.61 -13.65
C ASN A 541 -40.38 14.40 -14.04
N CYS A 542 -39.84 13.19 -13.85
CA CYS A 542 -38.51 12.87 -14.39
C CYS A 542 -38.49 13.06 -15.92
N ASP A 543 -37.41 13.64 -16.47
CA ASP A 543 -37.40 14.05 -17.88
C ASP A 543 -37.14 12.87 -18.83
N MET A 544 -36.20 11.99 -18.46
CA MET A 544 -35.74 10.89 -19.30
C MET A 544 -35.51 9.61 -18.51
N LEU A 545 -35.72 8.48 -19.17
CA LEU A 545 -35.48 7.16 -18.62
C LEU A 545 -34.46 6.37 -19.45
N GLN A 546 -33.66 5.59 -18.75
CA GLN A 546 -32.76 4.61 -19.33
C GLN A 546 -32.78 3.32 -18.50
N GLY A 547 -32.93 2.17 -19.16
CA GLY A 547 -32.95 0.88 -18.47
C GLY A 547 -33.53 -0.25 -19.30
N TYR A 548 -33.51 -1.46 -18.73
CA TYR A 548 -33.90 -2.69 -19.43
C TYR A 548 -35.41 -2.81 -19.67
N LEU A 549 -36.24 -2.05 -18.96
CA LEU A 549 -37.67 -1.96 -19.27
C LEU A 549 -37.89 -1.47 -20.71
N MET A 550 -37.05 -0.56 -21.18
CA MET A 550 -37.12 -0.02 -22.53
C MET A 550 -36.36 -0.88 -23.53
N SER A 551 -35.07 -1.10 -23.28
CA SER A 551 -34.21 -1.91 -24.12
C SER A 551 -32.90 -2.28 -23.43
N HIS A 552 -32.41 -3.48 -23.71
CA HIS A 552 -31.01 -3.81 -23.44
C HIS A 552 -30.08 -3.04 -24.39
N PRO A 553 -28.78 -2.89 -24.07
CA PRO A 553 -27.82 -2.30 -24.98
C PRO A 553 -27.75 -3.03 -26.32
N LEU A 554 -27.83 -2.28 -27.41
CA LEU A 554 -27.99 -2.78 -28.78
C LEU A 554 -26.72 -2.62 -29.61
N SER A 555 -26.48 -3.54 -30.54
CA SER A 555 -25.50 -3.35 -31.61
C SER A 555 -25.95 -2.26 -32.60
N VAL A 556 -25.02 -1.74 -33.40
CA VAL A 556 -25.32 -0.75 -34.46
C VAL A 556 -26.46 -1.20 -35.38
N THR A 557 -26.49 -2.49 -35.73
CA THR A 557 -27.51 -3.07 -36.62
C THR A 557 -28.89 -3.09 -35.96
N GLU A 558 -28.94 -3.46 -34.69
CA GLU A 558 -30.18 -3.48 -33.91
C GLU A 558 -30.72 -2.06 -33.68
N VAL A 559 -29.85 -1.07 -33.42
CA VAL A 559 -30.24 0.35 -33.36
C VAL A 559 -30.86 0.79 -34.69
N GLY A 560 -30.24 0.44 -35.83
CA GLY A 560 -30.80 0.76 -37.14
C GLY A 560 -32.21 0.18 -37.36
N THR A 561 -32.49 -0.99 -36.78
CA THR A 561 -33.82 -1.62 -36.84
C THR A 561 -34.81 -0.94 -35.90
N LEU A 562 -34.36 -0.55 -34.70
CA LEU A 562 -35.18 0.19 -33.75
C LEU A 562 -35.62 1.54 -34.33
N LEU A 563 -34.68 2.28 -34.94
CA LEU A 563 -34.92 3.62 -35.48
C LEU A 563 -35.85 3.63 -36.72
N THR A 564 -35.99 2.53 -37.45
CA THR A 564 -36.95 2.44 -38.58
C THR A 564 -38.39 2.19 -38.14
N HIS A 565 -38.60 1.69 -36.92
CA HIS A 565 -39.94 1.36 -36.38
C HIS A 565 -40.54 2.47 -35.50
N VAL A 566 -39.77 3.50 -35.16
CA VAL A 566 -40.25 4.67 -34.40
C VAL A 566 -40.76 5.72 -35.40
N PRO A 567 -42.03 6.15 -35.34
CA PRO A 567 -42.55 7.19 -36.22
C PRO A 567 -41.74 8.49 -36.02
N GLN A 568 -41.14 8.99 -37.11
CA GLN A 568 -40.39 10.23 -37.08
C GLN A 568 -41.36 11.39 -36.81
N THR A 569 -41.15 12.11 -35.71
CA THR A 569 -41.78 13.42 -35.51
C THR A 569 -41.18 14.40 -36.51
N THR A 570 -41.89 14.64 -37.61
CA THR A 570 -41.63 15.79 -38.49
C THR A 570 -41.78 17.06 -37.65
N GLY A 571 -40.71 17.85 -37.60
CA GLY A 571 -40.56 19.01 -36.73
C GLY A 571 -41.44 20.21 -37.03
#